data_AF-A0A1A2YZW3-F1
#
_entry.id   AF-A0A1A2YZW3-F1
#
_cell.length_a   1.000
_cell.length_b   1.000
_cell.length_c   1.000
_cell.angle_alpha   90.00
_cell.angle_beta   90.00
_cell.angle_gamma   90.00
#
_symmetry.space_group_name_H-M   'P 1'
#
loop_
_entity.id
_entity.type
_entity.pdbx_description
1 polymer ?
#
loop_
_entity_poly.entity_id
_entity_poly.type
_entity_poly.pdbx_seq_one_letter_code
_entity_poly.pdbx_strand_id
1 'polypeptide(L)'
;MRHRRFDYLAYEMEFVVVRGVDIVDLFEIAAAGIDDPEGGKLGEYEIKLRPTRTARSKGTLQVGSAIWSTRPREKFHDDWFIVVRSLNKWLDPDAPPQPYAITATLMVERAEALYAELQAEVLVELEARARVQF
;
A
#
# COMPACT_ATOMS: atom_id res chain seq x y z
N MET A 1 25.62 24.47 -0.31
CA MET A 1 24.47 23.90 0.42
C MET A 1 25.02 23.07 1.59
N ARG A 2 24.86 23.54 2.83
CA ARG A 2 25.46 22.90 4.02
C ARG A 2 24.44 21.93 4.62
N HIS A 3 24.57 20.63 4.32
CA HIS A 3 23.76 19.59 4.96
C HIS A 3 24.02 19.64 6.48
N ARG A 4 22.96 19.79 7.28
CA ARG A 4 23.08 19.75 8.73
C ARG A 4 23.12 18.28 9.14
N ARG A 5 23.78 17.95 10.26
CA ARG A 5 23.83 16.59 10.80
C ARG A 5 22.45 15.94 10.99
N PHE A 6 21.39 16.74 11.09
CA PHE A 6 19.99 16.28 11.13
C PHE A 6 19.50 15.65 9.83
N ASP A 7 20.10 15.95 8.67
CA ASP A 7 19.68 15.36 7.38
C ASP A 7 20.04 13.87 7.29
N TYR A 8 21.04 13.40 8.06
CA TYR A 8 21.39 11.98 8.20
C TYR A 8 20.59 11.26 9.27
N LEU A 9 19.85 12.01 10.08
CA LEU A 9 18.81 11.50 10.97
C LEU A 9 17.49 11.39 10.19
N ALA A 10 17.58 11.12 8.88
CA ALA A 10 16.45 10.71 8.06
C ALA A 10 15.74 9.61 8.85
N TYR A 11 14.55 9.95 9.33
CA TYR A 11 13.82 9.10 10.24
C TYR A 11 13.61 7.79 9.52
N GLU A 12 14.03 6.68 10.14
CA GLU A 12 13.83 5.38 9.52
C GLU A 12 12.32 5.17 9.43
N MET A 13 11.78 5.26 8.22
CA MET A 13 10.37 5.03 7.97
C MET A 13 10.20 3.57 7.59
N GLU A 14 9.06 2.98 7.91
CA GLU A 14 8.65 1.70 7.35
C GLU A 14 7.18 1.78 6.97
N PHE A 15 6.74 0.88 6.11
CA PHE A 15 5.32 0.72 5.83
C PHE A 15 4.84 -0.67 6.18
N VAL A 16 3.55 -0.85 6.43
CA VAL A 16 2.91 -2.17 6.49
C VAL A 16 1.61 -2.12 5.70
N VAL A 17 1.15 -3.27 5.24
CA VAL A 17 -0.16 -3.40 4.60
C VAL A 17 -1.05 -4.17 5.54
N VAL A 18 -2.26 -3.65 5.78
CA VAL A 18 -3.23 -4.20 6.71
C VAL A 18 -4.53 -4.43 5.95
N ARG A 19 -5.23 -5.50 6.31
CA ARG A 19 -6.56 -5.79 5.79
C ARG A 19 -7.47 -6.28 6.90
N GLY A 20 -8.74 -5.88 6.84
CA GLY A 20 -9.78 -6.43 7.70
C GLY A 20 -9.86 -5.82 9.10
N VAL A 21 -9.43 -4.56 9.25
CA VAL A 21 -9.45 -3.78 10.50
C VAL A 21 -10.19 -2.49 10.22
N ASP A 22 -11.02 -2.03 11.18
CA ASP A 22 -11.64 -0.72 11.09
C ASP A 22 -10.56 0.38 11.16
N ILE A 23 -10.78 1.50 10.48
CA ILE A 23 -9.80 2.59 10.45
C ILE A 23 -9.53 3.16 11.85
N VAL A 24 -10.53 3.18 12.73
CA VAL A 24 -10.39 3.67 14.11
C VAL A 24 -9.44 2.76 14.91
N ASP A 25 -9.67 1.45 14.86
CA ASP A 25 -8.81 0.46 15.51
C ASP A 25 -7.37 0.53 14.97
N LEU A 26 -7.22 0.82 13.68
CA LEU A 26 -5.91 0.97 13.05
C LEU A 26 -5.12 2.16 13.64
N PHE A 27 -5.80 3.28 13.90
CA PHE A 27 -5.17 4.43 14.56
C PHE A 27 -4.78 4.12 16.00
N GLU A 28 -5.64 3.41 16.74
CA GLU A 28 -5.33 3.00 18.11
C GLU A 28 -4.12 2.06 18.17
N ILE A 29 -4.06 1.06 17.29
CA ILE A 29 -2.91 0.15 17.18
C ILE A 29 -1.65 0.90 16.76
N ALA A 30 -1.76 1.83 15.80
CA ALA A 30 -0.63 2.66 15.38
C ALA A 30 -0.11 3.57 16.51
N ALA A 31 -1.02 4.15 17.30
CA ALA A 31 -0.68 4.98 18.45
C ALA A 31 -0.05 4.16 19.58
N ALA A 32 -0.56 2.97 19.89
CA ALA A 32 0.02 2.07 20.89
C ALA A 32 1.48 1.70 20.55
N GLY A 33 1.80 1.56 19.25
CA GLY A 33 3.15 1.30 18.76
C GLY A 33 4.18 2.43 19.03
N ILE A 34 3.73 3.64 19.38
CA ILE A 34 4.61 4.78 19.67
C ILE A 34 5.22 4.66 21.07
N ASP A 35 4.44 4.15 22.03
CA ASP A 35 4.83 4.04 23.43
C ASP A 35 5.27 2.62 23.80
N ASP A 36 4.75 1.60 23.12
CA ASP A 36 5.15 0.20 23.26
C ASP A 36 5.38 -0.45 21.87
N PRO A 37 6.64 -0.81 21.52
CA PRO A 37 6.95 -1.53 20.28
C PRO A 37 6.17 -2.85 20.11
N GLU A 38 5.76 -3.48 21.21
CA GLU A 38 4.97 -4.71 21.21
C GLU A 38 3.45 -4.43 21.09
N GLY A 39 2.98 -3.27 21.57
CA GLY A 39 1.58 -2.83 21.53
C GLY A 39 1.07 -2.44 20.13
N GLY A 40 1.97 -2.17 19.18
CA GLY A 40 1.66 -1.84 17.78
C GLY A 40 1.61 -3.03 16.81
N LYS A 41 1.47 -4.25 17.32
CA LYS A 41 1.42 -5.48 16.51
C LYS A 41 0.04 -5.69 15.90
N LEU A 42 -0.01 -5.73 14.58
CA LEU A 42 -1.22 -5.94 13.80
C LEU A 42 -1.61 -7.42 13.64
N GLY A 43 -0.77 -8.33 14.14
CA GLY A 43 -1.11 -9.76 14.22
C GLY A 43 -1.55 -10.38 12.89
N GLU A 44 -2.72 -11.00 12.89
CA GLU A 44 -3.31 -11.67 11.71
C GLU A 44 -3.76 -10.71 10.61
N TYR A 45 -3.92 -9.42 10.93
CA TYR A 45 -4.35 -8.40 9.98
C TYR A 45 -3.20 -7.86 9.13
N GLU A 46 -1.94 -8.07 9.56
CA GLU A 46 -0.76 -7.67 8.78
C GLU A 46 -0.54 -8.61 7.60
N ILE A 47 -0.52 -8.04 6.39
CA ILE A 47 -0.18 -8.77 5.19
C ILE A 47 1.33 -8.94 5.10
N LYS A 48 1.76 -10.21 5.02
CA LYS A 48 3.16 -10.59 4.87
C LYS A 48 3.66 -10.30 3.46
N LEU A 49 4.32 -9.16 3.29
CA LEU A 49 4.96 -8.76 2.03
C LEU A 49 6.32 -9.45 1.82
N ARG A 50 6.75 -9.47 0.55
CA ARG A 50 8.10 -9.82 0.11
C ARG A 50 8.71 -8.61 -0.64
N PRO A 51 9.96 -8.20 -0.33
CA PRO A 51 10.83 -8.63 0.77
C PRO A 51 10.20 -8.41 2.17
N THR A 52 10.68 -9.14 3.18
CA THR A 52 10.16 -9.04 4.56
C THR A 52 10.40 -7.65 5.14
N ARG A 53 9.61 -7.26 6.15
CA ARG A 53 9.73 -5.95 6.83
C ARG A 53 11.18 -5.63 7.24
N THR A 54 11.82 -6.56 7.95
CA THR A 54 13.24 -6.44 8.37
C THR A 54 14.23 -6.27 7.21
N ALA A 55 13.92 -6.80 6.02
CA ALA A 55 14.77 -6.67 4.86
C ALA A 55 14.58 -5.33 4.14
N ARG A 56 13.33 -4.82 4.07
CA ARG A 56 13.00 -3.56 3.39
C ARG A 56 13.17 -2.31 4.25
N SER A 57 13.10 -2.43 5.58
CA SER A 57 13.15 -1.29 6.51
C SER A 57 14.52 -0.63 6.66
N LYS A 58 15.57 -1.13 5.98
CA LYS A 58 16.95 -0.64 6.10
C LYS A 58 17.29 0.51 5.15
N GLY A 59 16.33 1.03 4.39
CA GLY A 59 16.57 2.04 3.37
C GLY A 59 15.39 2.97 3.13
N THR A 60 15.68 4.09 2.46
CA THR A 60 14.72 5.13 2.08
C THR A 60 13.81 4.71 0.93
N LEU A 61 14.30 3.84 0.04
CA LEU A 61 13.51 3.21 -1.00
C LEU A 61 13.08 1.82 -0.55
N GLN A 62 11.79 1.65 -0.32
CA GLN A 62 11.21 0.39 0.12
C GLN A 62 10.22 -0.13 -0.90
N VAL A 63 10.23 -1.44 -1.09
CA VAL A 63 9.28 -2.14 -1.93
C VAL A 63 8.76 -3.36 -1.19
N GLY A 64 7.52 -3.72 -1.45
CA GLY A 64 6.89 -4.91 -0.93
C GLY A 64 5.77 -5.32 -1.85
N SER A 65 5.71 -6.60 -2.18
CA SER A 65 4.64 -7.19 -2.95
C SER A 65 4.06 -8.39 -2.21
N ALA A 66 2.79 -8.66 -2.50
CA ALA A 66 2.14 -9.90 -2.13
C ALA A 66 1.35 -10.39 -3.34
N ILE A 67 1.42 -11.70 -3.57
CA ILE A 67 0.70 -12.37 -4.64
C ILE A 67 -0.16 -13.43 -3.96
N TRP A 68 -1.45 -13.42 -4.28
CA TRP A 68 -2.40 -14.39 -3.77
C TRP A 68 -2.85 -15.29 -4.91
N SER A 69 -2.74 -16.60 -4.72
CA SER A 69 -3.24 -17.60 -5.68
C SER A 69 -4.74 -17.86 -5.54
N THR A 70 -5.35 -17.37 -4.47
CA THR A 70 -6.78 -17.53 -4.18
C THR A 70 -7.35 -16.20 -3.72
N ARG A 71 -8.65 -15.99 -3.94
CA ARG A 71 -9.34 -14.81 -3.41
C ARG A 71 -9.15 -14.81 -1.88
N PRO A 72 -8.65 -13.72 -1.29
CA PRO A 72 -8.49 -13.68 0.15
C PRO A 72 -9.85 -13.88 0.84
N ARG A 73 -9.85 -14.64 1.94
CA ARG A 73 -11.07 -15.07 2.64
C ARG A 73 -11.95 -13.89 3.06
N GLU A 74 -13.27 -14.04 2.96
CA GLU A 74 -14.31 -13.07 3.36
C GLU A 74 -14.27 -12.65 4.84
N LYS A 75 -13.52 -13.35 5.70
CA LYS A 75 -13.40 -13.02 7.14
C LYS A 75 -12.85 -11.61 7.38
N PHE A 76 -12.18 -11.01 6.41
CA PHE A 76 -11.59 -9.68 6.51
C PHE A 76 -12.42 -8.69 5.71
N HIS A 77 -12.74 -7.53 6.30
CA HIS A 77 -13.29 -6.37 5.56
C HIS A 77 -12.54 -6.18 4.23
N ASP A 78 -13.26 -5.69 3.22
CA ASP A 78 -12.72 -5.48 1.87
C ASP A 78 -11.78 -4.27 1.79
N ASP A 79 -11.60 -3.54 2.90
CA ASP A 79 -10.71 -2.39 2.98
C ASP A 79 -9.25 -2.79 3.21
N TRP A 80 -8.37 -2.08 2.50
CA TRP A 80 -6.93 -2.25 2.56
C TRP A 80 -6.29 -0.94 2.97
N PHE A 81 -5.37 -1.02 3.93
CA PHE A 81 -4.67 0.15 4.44
C PHE A 81 -3.17 -0.01 4.27
N ILE A 82 -2.51 1.05 3.81
CA ILE A 82 -1.06 1.19 3.84
C ILE A 82 -0.73 2.11 5.00
N VAL A 83 -0.15 1.56 6.05
CA VAL A 83 0.27 2.34 7.22
C VAL A 83 1.74 2.63 7.10
N VAL A 84 2.08 3.91 7.04
CA VAL A 84 3.45 4.40 7.14
C VAL A 84 3.75 4.74 8.59
N ARG A 85 4.91 4.30 9.08
CA ARG A 85 5.36 4.55 10.45
C ARG A 85 6.73 5.21 10.42
N SER A 86 6.95 6.12 11.35
CA SER A 86 8.26 6.62 11.71
C SER A 86 8.80 5.79 12.88
N LEU A 87 9.96 5.16 12.72
CA LEU A 87 10.61 4.37 13.79
C LEU A 87 11.15 5.26 14.92
N ASN A 88 11.40 6.54 14.64
CA ASN A 88 11.90 7.52 15.62
C ASN A 88 10.80 8.46 16.14
N LYS A 89 9.57 7.95 16.20
CA LYS A 89 8.32 8.69 16.49
C LYS A 89 8.00 9.72 15.41
N TRP A 90 6.71 9.98 15.20
CA TRP A 90 6.30 11.12 14.38
C TRP A 90 6.68 12.38 15.14
N LEU A 91 7.35 13.29 14.45
CA LEU A 91 7.90 14.50 15.04
C LEU A 91 6.83 15.34 15.75
N ASP A 92 7.29 16.11 16.75
CA ASP A 92 6.59 17.25 17.36
C ASP A 92 5.89 18.10 16.28
N PRO A 93 4.64 18.57 16.47
CA PRO A 93 3.94 19.44 15.52
C PRO A 93 4.76 20.62 14.96
N ASP A 94 5.78 21.09 15.69
CA ASP A 94 6.67 22.18 15.29
C ASP A 94 7.81 21.78 14.34
N ALA A 95 7.97 20.48 14.04
CA ALA A 95 9.03 20.02 13.17
C ALA A 95 8.67 20.11 11.68
N PRO A 96 9.68 20.24 10.79
CA PRO A 96 9.41 20.27 9.36
C PRO A 96 8.77 18.96 8.87
N PRO A 97 7.74 19.03 8.00
CA PRO A 97 7.10 17.85 7.45
C PRO A 97 8.11 17.02 6.66
N GLN A 98 8.05 15.70 6.83
CA GLN A 98 8.92 14.80 6.09
C GLN A 98 8.27 14.40 4.77
N PRO A 99 8.86 14.77 3.62
CA PRO A 99 8.30 14.40 2.34
C PRO A 99 8.51 12.90 2.09
N TYR A 100 7.43 12.19 1.80
CA TYR A 100 7.46 10.82 1.32
C TYR A 100 6.42 10.65 0.22
N ALA A 101 6.60 9.62 -0.61
CA ALA A 101 5.65 9.27 -1.65
C ALA A 101 5.33 7.78 -1.56
N ILE A 102 4.08 7.42 -1.81
CA ILE A 102 3.62 6.03 -1.86
C ILE A 102 3.01 5.79 -3.23
N THR A 103 3.45 4.71 -3.86
CA THR A 103 2.77 4.13 -5.02
C THR A 103 2.29 2.75 -4.64
N ALA A 104 1.01 2.48 -4.89
CA ALA A 104 0.40 1.18 -4.66
C ALA A 104 -0.27 0.70 -5.95
N THR A 105 -0.04 -0.56 -6.30
CA THR A 105 -0.64 -1.19 -7.47
C THR A 105 -1.35 -2.46 -7.03
N LEU A 106 -2.65 -2.53 -7.27
CA LEU A 106 -3.43 -3.76 -7.13
C LEU A 106 -3.69 -4.32 -8.52
N MET A 107 -2.96 -5.36 -8.89
CA MET A 107 -3.15 -6.04 -10.16
C MET A 107 -4.05 -7.26 -9.94
N VAL A 108 -5.07 -7.39 -10.77
CA VAL A 108 -5.84 -8.62 -10.90
C VAL A 108 -5.42 -9.23 -12.22
N GLU A 109 -4.82 -10.43 -12.21
CA GLU A 109 -4.61 -11.22 -13.42
C GLU A 109 -5.98 -11.72 -13.93
N ARG A 110 -6.76 -10.82 -14.54
CA ARG A 110 -7.81 -11.15 -15.52
C ARG A 110 -7.25 -10.86 -16.91
N ALA A 111 -6.11 -11.47 -17.23
CA ALA A 111 -5.40 -11.13 -18.46
C ALA A 111 -6.13 -11.68 -19.71
N GLU A 112 -6.84 -12.80 -19.60
CA GLU A 112 -7.29 -13.51 -20.82
C GLU A 112 -8.63 -13.00 -21.39
N ALA A 113 -9.52 -12.42 -20.58
CA ALA A 113 -10.86 -12.04 -21.04
C ALA A 113 -11.02 -10.54 -21.34
N LEU A 114 -10.34 -9.65 -20.61
CA LEU A 114 -10.59 -8.20 -20.72
C LEU A 114 -10.20 -7.64 -22.10
N TYR A 115 -9.06 -8.07 -22.64
CA TYR A 115 -8.62 -7.64 -23.97
C TYR A 115 -9.53 -8.16 -25.09
N ALA A 116 -10.04 -9.39 -24.93
CA ALA A 116 -10.98 -9.99 -25.89
C ALA A 116 -12.36 -9.32 -25.83
N GLU A 117 -12.84 -8.99 -24.62
CA GLU A 117 -14.08 -8.24 -24.42
C GLU A 117 -14.00 -6.83 -25.04
N LEU A 118 -12.90 -6.10 -24.77
CA LEU A 118 -12.68 -4.78 -25.36
C LEU A 118 -12.55 -4.83 -26.88
N GLN A 119 -11.87 -5.83 -27.44
CA GLN A 119 -11.80 -6.02 -28.88
C GLN A 119 -13.18 -6.30 -29.50
N ALA A 120 -14.00 -7.13 -28.85
CA ALA A 120 -15.34 -7.43 -29.31
C ALA A 120 -16.23 -6.17 -29.32
N GLU A 121 -16.15 -5.34 -28.28
CA GLU A 121 -16.92 -4.10 -28.18
C GLU A 121 -16.53 -3.09 -29.28
N VAL A 122 -15.22 -2.90 -29.51
CA VAL A 122 -14.72 -2.01 -30.57
C VAL A 122 -15.15 -2.49 -31.97
N LEU A 123 -15.12 -3.81 -32.22
CA LEU A 123 -15.57 -4.37 -33.51
C LEU A 123 -17.06 -4.13 -33.76
N VAL A 124 -17.91 -4.34 -32.74
CA VAL A 124 -19.36 -4.06 -32.84
C VAL A 124 -19.62 -2.60 -33.17
N GLU A 125 -18.88 -1.67 -32.55
CA GLU A 125 -19.07 -0.24 -32.82
C GLU A 125 -18.58 0.18 -34.21
N LEU A 126 -17.46 -0.39 -34.69
CA LEU A 126 -16.99 -0.16 -36.06
C LEU A 126 -17.99 -0.69 -37.10
N GLU A 127 -18.58 -1.87 -36.88
CA GLU A 127 -19.63 -2.42 -37.76
C GLU A 127 -20.90 -1.56 -37.75
N ALA A 128 -21.32 -1.09 -36.56
CA ALA A 128 -22.47 -0.21 -36.44
C ALA A 128 -22.26 1.11 -37.19
N ARG A 129 -21.07 1.70 -37.09
CA ARG A 129 -20.71 2.92 -37.84
C ARG A 129 -20.66 2.68 -39.35
N ALA A 130 -20.14 1.53 -39.78
CA ALA A 130 -20.11 1.17 -41.19
C ALA A 130 -21.52 1.04 -41.78
N ARG A 131 -22.48 0.50 -41.02
CA ARG A 131 -23.90 0.37 -41.47
C ARG A 131 -24.66 1.69 -41.55
N VAL A 132 -24.25 2.72 -40.83
CA VAL A 132 -24.91 4.04 -40.84
C VAL A 132 -24.40 4.95 -41.98
N GLN A 133 -23.27 4.59 -42.60
CA GLN A 133 -22.67 5.34 -43.73
C GLN A 133 -23.05 4.83 -45.13
N PHE A 134 -23.90 3.80 -45.23
CA PHE A 134 -24.55 3.33 -46.47
C PHE A 134 -26.05 3.59 -46.41
#